data_AF-A0A290ZUQ2-F1
#
_entry.id   AF-A0A290ZUQ2-F1
#
_cell.length_a   1.000
_cell.length_b   1.000
_cell.length_c   1.000
_cell.angle_alpha   90.00
_cell.angle_beta   90.00
_cell.angle_gamma   90.00
#
_symmetry.space_group_name_H-M   'P 1'
#
loop_
_entity.id
_entity.type
_entity.pdbx_description
1 polymer ?
#
loop_
_entity_poly.entity_id
_entity_poly.type
_entity_poly.pdbx_seq_one_letter_code
_entity_poly.pdbx_strand_id
1 'polypeptide(L)'
;MAREFNRRYAGTPVTLHATRKWLEGEAIPAQDKLRVLADWLGVTAEWLRFGQGTEFSCSEEPRREFDYQLMRDIAALTEAHQQVVRDLVKSLRQAETR
;
A
#
# COMPACT_ATOMS: atom_id res chain seq x y z
N MET A 1 -6.20 -10.07 -8.56
CA MET A 1 -4.80 -10.16 -8.13
C MET A 1 -3.87 -9.21 -8.90
N ALA A 2 -3.52 -9.46 -10.16
CA ALA A 2 -2.52 -8.64 -10.88
C ALA A 2 -2.86 -7.14 -11.00
N ARG A 3 -4.12 -6.78 -11.30
CA ARG A 3 -4.55 -5.36 -11.36
C ARG A 3 -4.35 -4.64 -10.03
N GLU A 4 -4.69 -5.31 -8.95
CA GLU A 4 -4.68 -4.77 -7.58
C GLU A 4 -3.26 -4.70 -7.02
N PHE A 5 -2.41 -5.65 -7.40
CA PHE A 5 -0.97 -5.61 -7.17
C PHE A 5 -0.31 -4.44 -7.93
N ASN A 6 -0.61 -4.30 -9.23
CA ASN A 6 -0.01 -3.26 -10.07
C ASN A 6 -0.38 -1.84 -9.64
N ARG A 7 -1.54 -1.67 -8.98
CA ARG A 7 -1.93 -0.38 -8.38
C ARG A 7 -1.04 0.01 -7.19
N ARG A 8 -0.54 -0.98 -6.44
CA ARG A 8 0.31 -0.78 -5.25
C ARG A 8 1.81 -0.84 -5.55
N TYR A 9 2.20 -1.38 -6.71
CA TYR A 9 3.58 -1.57 -7.10
C TYR A 9 4.06 -0.44 -8.02
N ALA A 10 5.04 0.35 -7.55
CA ALA A 10 5.61 1.47 -8.30
C ALA A 10 6.63 1.07 -9.40
N GLY A 11 7.00 -0.22 -9.49
CA GLY A 11 7.93 -0.73 -10.49
C GLY A 11 7.23 -1.25 -11.75
N THR A 12 7.92 -2.11 -12.50
CA THR A 12 7.36 -2.71 -13.73
C THR A 12 6.07 -3.48 -13.44
N PRO A 13 4.96 -3.19 -14.13
CA PRO A 13 3.70 -3.87 -13.91
C PRO A 13 3.85 -5.37 -14.18
N VAL A 14 3.18 -6.16 -13.35
CA VAL A 14 3.24 -7.62 -13.40
C VAL A 14 2.04 -8.15 -14.19
N THR A 15 2.26 -9.21 -14.96
CA THR A 15 1.21 -9.84 -15.76
C THR A 15 0.32 -10.75 -14.92
N LEU A 16 -0.91 -10.97 -15.39
CA LEU A 16 -1.84 -11.93 -14.76
C LEU A 16 -1.23 -13.33 -14.63
N HIS A 17 -0.48 -13.76 -15.65
CA HIS A 17 0.17 -15.05 -15.67
C HIS A 17 1.24 -15.19 -14.58
N ALA A 18 2.06 -14.17 -14.36
CA ALA A 18 3.05 -14.18 -13.28
C ALA A 18 2.38 -14.26 -11.90
N THR A 19 1.32 -13.49 -11.68
CA THR A 19 0.58 -13.56 -10.41
C THR A 19 -0.11 -14.91 -10.19
N ARG A 20 -0.59 -15.54 -11.26
CA ARG A 20 -1.16 -16.90 -11.20
C ARG A 20 -0.12 -17.92 -10.75
N LYS A 21 1.10 -17.86 -11.31
CA LYS A 21 2.21 -18.73 -10.91
C LYS A 21 2.60 -18.58 -9.44
N TRP A 22 2.42 -17.39 -8.86
CA TRP A 22 2.66 -17.19 -7.42
C TRP A 22 1.60 -17.90 -6.57
N LEU A 23 0.33 -17.83 -6.99
CA LEU A 23 -0.79 -18.48 -6.29
C LEU A 23 -0.73 -20.01 -6.39
N GLU A 24 -0.30 -20.52 -7.54
CA GLU A 24 -0.13 -21.96 -7.78
C GLU A 24 1.20 -22.49 -7.19
N GLY A 25 2.05 -21.63 -6.62
CA GLY A 25 3.36 -22.00 -6.08
C GLY A 25 4.40 -22.39 -7.13
N GLU A 26 4.12 -22.17 -8.42
CA GLU A 26 5.01 -22.48 -9.54
C GLU A 26 6.21 -21.52 -9.66
N ALA A 27 6.11 -20.32 -9.07
CA ALA A 27 7.19 -19.32 -9.10
C ALA A 27 7.26 -18.51 -7.81
N ILE A 28 8.48 -18.23 -7.36
CA ILE A 28 8.73 -17.35 -6.20
C ILE A 28 8.89 -15.89 -6.70
N PRO A 29 8.10 -14.93 -6.19
CA PRO A 29 8.25 -13.53 -6.55
C PRO A 29 9.61 -12.96 -6.10
N ALA A 30 10.10 -11.96 -6.83
CA ALA A 30 11.30 -11.20 -6.43
C ALA A 30 11.05 -10.44 -5.12
N GLN A 31 12.13 -10.09 -4.41
CA GLN A 31 12.07 -9.55 -3.05
C GLN A 31 11.21 -8.27 -2.94
N ASP A 32 11.28 -7.41 -3.95
CA ASP A 32 10.45 -6.21 -4.11
C ASP A 32 8.95 -6.53 -4.17
N LYS A 33 8.55 -7.44 -5.07
CA LYS A 33 7.16 -7.89 -5.22
C LYS A 33 6.66 -8.64 -4.01
N LEU A 34 7.54 -9.42 -3.37
CA LEU A 34 7.21 -10.21 -2.20
C LEU A 34 6.84 -9.32 -1.02
N ARG A 35 7.58 -8.21 -0.80
CA ARG A 35 7.23 -7.22 0.23
C ARG A 35 5.88 -6.57 -0.02
N VAL A 36 5.56 -6.21 -1.26
CA VAL A 36 4.25 -5.62 -1.61
C VAL A 36 3.11 -6.63 -1.47
N LEU A 37 3.35 -7.91 -1.78
CA LEU A 37 2.38 -8.98 -1.52
C LEU A 37 2.16 -9.19 -0.03
N ALA A 38 3.23 -9.21 0.76
CA ALA A 38 3.18 -9.38 2.21
C ALA A 38 2.37 -8.25 2.87
N ASP A 39 2.67 -7.00 2.51
CA ASP A 39 1.94 -5.81 2.94
C ASP A 39 0.45 -5.88 2.57
N TRP A 40 0.15 -6.23 1.30
CA TRP A 40 -1.22 -6.34 0.85
C TRP A 40 -2.01 -7.45 1.56
N LEU A 41 -1.37 -8.58 1.84
CA LEU A 41 -2.01 -9.73 2.49
C LEU A 41 -2.00 -9.63 4.02
N GLY A 42 -1.35 -8.60 4.60
CA GLY A 42 -1.22 -8.43 6.05
C GLY A 42 -0.38 -9.51 6.72
N VAL A 43 0.55 -10.12 5.97
CA VAL A 43 1.41 -11.21 6.43
C VAL A 43 2.88 -10.82 6.37
N THR A 44 3.75 -11.59 7.03
CA THR A 44 5.20 -11.34 6.92
C THR A 44 5.75 -11.86 5.59
N ALA A 45 6.77 -11.18 5.05
CA ALA A 45 7.48 -11.61 3.86
C ALA A 45 8.17 -12.99 4.06
N GLU A 46 8.64 -13.27 5.28
CA GLU A 46 9.24 -14.56 5.63
C GLU A 46 8.21 -15.69 5.61
N TRP A 47 7.03 -15.45 6.19
CA TRP A 47 5.93 -16.40 6.14
C TRP A 47 5.48 -16.66 4.69
N LEU A 48 5.32 -15.60 3.89
CA LEU A 48 4.92 -15.75 2.49
C LEU A 48 5.96 -16.50 1.64
N ARG A 49 7.25 -16.40 1.99
CA ARG A 49 8.35 -17.01 1.24
C ARG A 49 8.62 -18.47 1.62
N PHE A 50 8.58 -18.76 2.91
CA PHE A 50 9.05 -20.03 3.45
C PHE A 50 7.97 -20.84 4.16
N GLY A 51 6.77 -20.27 4.36
CA GLY A 51 5.73 -20.88 5.20
C GLY A 51 6.14 -21.02 6.67
N GLN A 52 7.14 -20.25 7.11
CA GLN A 52 7.72 -20.30 8.45
C GLN A 52 7.77 -18.89 9.04
N GLY A 53 7.63 -18.78 10.37
CA GLY A 53 7.59 -17.50 11.09
C GLY A 53 6.17 -17.04 11.42
N THR A 54 6.03 -15.80 11.87
CA THR A 54 4.72 -15.23 12.25
C THR A 54 3.89 -14.94 11.00
N GLU A 55 2.70 -15.55 10.93
CA GLU A 55 1.79 -15.39 9.78
C GLU A 55 1.34 -13.95 9.64
N PHE A 56 1.01 -13.29 10.74
CA PHE A 56 0.56 -11.90 10.76
C PHE A 56 1.69 -10.95 11.13
N SER A 57 1.78 -9.82 10.44
CA SER A 57 2.63 -8.72 10.89
C SER A 57 2.01 -8.09 12.15
N CYS A 58 2.51 -8.45 13.34
CA CYS A 58 2.10 -7.84 14.61
C CYS A 58 2.70 -6.42 14.82
N SER A 59 3.35 -5.87 13.79
CA SER A 59 3.98 -4.56 13.84
C SER A 59 3.02 -3.51 13.30
N GLU A 60 2.37 -2.81 14.25
CA GLU A 60 1.91 -1.42 14.16
C GLU A 60 0.76 -1.15 13.17
N GLU A 61 -0.39 -0.73 13.75
CA GLU A 61 -1.45 0.11 13.19
C GLU A 61 -1.61 0.06 11.66
N PRO A 62 -2.76 -0.37 11.07
CA PRO A 62 -2.95 -0.34 9.63
C PRO A 62 -2.63 1.06 9.14
N ARG A 63 -1.44 1.23 8.54
CA ARG A 63 -1.00 2.52 8.01
C ARG A 63 -1.99 2.83 6.93
N ARG A 64 -2.98 3.68 7.26
CA ARG A 64 -3.93 4.28 6.33
C ARG A 64 -3.13 4.55 5.08
N GLU A 65 -3.50 3.92 3.96
CA GLU A 65 -2.87 4.15 2.66
C GLU A 65 -2.67 5.66 2.55
N PHE A 66 -1.43 6.12 2.74
CA PHE A 66 -1.13 7.52 2.52
C PHE A 66 -1.42 7.69 1.05
N ASP A 67 -2.46 8.44 0.72
CA ASP A 67 -2.82 8.68 -0.66
C ASP A 67 -1.73 9.57 -1.27
N TYR A 68 -0.67 8.93 -1.76
CA TYR A 68 0.49 9.59 -2.35
C TYR A 68 0.08 10.43 -3.56
N GLN A 69 -0.99 10.04 -4.24
CA GLN A 69 -1.56 10.80 -5.33
C GLN A 69 -2.20 12.08 -4.79
N LEU A 70 -3.04 11.99 -3.76
CA LEU A 70 -3.61 13.15 -3.08
C LEU A 70 -2.53 14.09 -2.52
N MET A 71 -1.47 13.57 -1.91
CA MET A 71 -0.35 14.39 -1.42
C MET A 71 0.36 15.14 -2.55
N ARG A 72 0.55 14.48 -3.69
CA ARG A 72 1.16 15.08 -4.88
C ARG A 72 0.26 16.16 -5.47
N ASP A 73 -1.03 15.90 -5.55
CA ASP A 73 -2.02 16.85 -6.07
C ASP A 73 -2.10 18.09 -5.18
N ILE A 74 -2.08 17.93 -3.85
CA ILE A 74 -2.02 19.05 -2.89
C ILE A 74 -0.74 19.86 -3.05
N ALA A 75 0.42 19.22 -3.23
CA ALA A 75 1.70 19.91 -3.40
C ALA A 75 1.78 20.70 -4.72
N ALA A 76 1.03 20.30 -5.75
CA ALA A 76 0.96 21.01 -7.03
C ALA A 76 0.04 22.26 -7.00
N LEU A 77 -0.74 22.45 -5.93
CA LEU A 77 -1.62 23.61 -5.76
C LEU A 77 -0.84 24.89 -5.40
N THR A 78 -1.43 26.04 -5.73
CA THR A 78 -0.91 27.35 -5.28
C THR A 78 -1.06 27.52 -3.77
N GLU A 79 -0.25 28.40 -3.17
CA GLU A 79 -0.27 28.70 -1.73
C GLU A 79 -1.68 28.99 -1.18
N ALA A 80 -2.50 29.72 -1.94
CA ALA A 80 -3.88 30.02 -1.57
C ALA A 80 -4.77 28.77 -1.45
N HIS A 81 -4.65 27.83 -2.39
CA HIS A 81 -5.43 26.59 -2.38
C HIS A 81 -4.92 25.60 -1.32
N GLN A 82 -3.61 25.56 -1.08
CA GLN A 82 -3.04 24.77 0.02
C GLN A 82 -3.56 25.25 1.38
N GLN A 83 -3.72 26.56 1.55
CA GLN A 83 -4.26 27.13 2.78
C GLN A 83 -5.70 26.67 3.04
N VAL A 84 -6.56 26.66 2.01
CA VAL A 84 -7.94 26.14 2.11
C VAL A 84 -7.95 24.67 2.53
N VAL A 85 -7.09 23.83 1.93
CA VAL A 85 -6.99 22.41 2.32
C VAL A 85 -6.55 22.25 3.77
N ARG A 86 -5.57 23.05 4.23
CA ARG A 86 -5.13 23.02 5.64
C ARG A 86 -6.26 23.38 6.60
N ASP A 87 -7.05 24.40 6.28
CA ASP A 87 -8.15 24.83 7.13
C ASP A 87 -9.29 23.81 7.15
N LEU A 88 -9.61 23.20 6.00
CA LEU A 88 -10.57 22.10 5.94
C LEU A 88 -10.15 20.91 6.81
N VAL A 89 -8.89 20.48 6.71
CA VAL A 89 -8.34 19.38 7.53
C VAL A 89 -8.42 19.72 9.01
N LYS A 90 -8.09 20.96 9.40
CA LYS A 90 -8.24 21.42 10.79
C LYS A 90 -9.69 21.36 11.26
N SER A 91 -10.64 21.86 10.46
CA SER A 91 -12.07 21.84 10.80
C SER A 91 -12.60 20.41 10.95
N LEU A 92 -12.24 19.50 10.05
CA LEU A 92 -12.64 18.09 10.12
C LEU A 92 -12.09 17.42 11.39
N ARG A 93 -10.83 17.65 11.74
CA ARG A 93 -10.24 17.12 12.98
C ARG A 93 -10.96 17.62 14.23
N GLN A 94 -11.38 18.88 14.23
CA GLN A 94 -12.14 19.46 15.34
C GLN A 94 -13.56 18.87 15.43
N ALA A 95 -14.20 18.60 14.28
CA ALA A 95 -15.53 18.01 14.23
C ALA A 95 -15.56 16.54 14.70
N GLU A 96 -14.54 15.74 14.39
CA GLU A 96 -14.44 14.35 14.86
C GLU A 96 -14.16 14.22 16.36
N THR A 97 -13.72 15.30 17.02
CA THR A 97 -13.43 15.30 18.47
C THR A 97 -14.65 15.69 19.32
N ARG A 98 -15.80 16.01 18.69
CA ARG A 98 -17.08 16.36 19.35
C ARG A 98 -18.09 15.24 19.23
#